data_AF-A0A2T0MZ87-F1
#
_entry.id   AF-A0A2T0MZ87-F1
#
_cell.length_a   1.000
_cell.length_b   1.000
_cell.length_c   1.000
_cell.angle_alpha   90.00
_cell.angle_beta   90.00
_cell.angle_gamma   90.00
#
_symmetry.space_group_name_H-M   'P 1'
#
loop_
_entity.id
_entity.type
_entity.pdbx_description
1 polymer ?
#
loop_
_entity_poly.entity_id
_entity_poly.type
_entity_poly.pdbx_seq_one_letter_code
_entity_poly.pdbx_strand_id
1 'polypeptide(L)'
;MNNTRLLAALSAGTVAAALIALPAQAETRPSCPAPPKAALAKALRAAEPDRPANGATAIKGVRVGHLPKGFVHGAVTASKHHGLTEYGYRWSDDRDDVDRAHRSLWVRVVCWPKAGSGTQLKKVPLVEGRFTSGKKGMKIGQRRVLVRRSDGALGTGRYAGWVERRGVIVTVHASEGIQTELIKIIQSIKL
;
A
#
# COMPACT_ATOMS: atom_id res chain seq x y z
N MET A 1 -7.07 -77.89 10.09
CA MET A 1 -7.11 -76.83 9.06
C MET A 1 -8.24 -75.87 9.42
N ASN A 2 -7.91 -74.58 9.47
CA ASN A 2 -8.80 -73.41 9.46
C ASN A 2 -9.67 -73.18 10.71
N ASN A 3 -9.84 -71.97 11.24
CA ASN A 3 -9.12 -70.69 11.11
C ASN A 3 -9.81 -69.73 12.11
N THR A 4 -9.03 -68.88 12.79
CA THR A 4 -9.28 -67.45 13.13
C THR A 4 -10.72 -66.92 13.31
N ARG A 5 -11.05 -65.92 14.13
CA ARG A 5 -10.47 -65.02 15.15
C ARG A 5 -11.60 -63.98 15.41
N LEU A 6 -11.66 -63.40 16.61
CA LEU A 6 -12.05 -62.01 16.93
C LEU A 6 -13.30 -61.37 16.28
N LEU A 7 -14.18 -60.80 17.11
CA LEU A 7 -14.24 -59.34 17.30
C LEU A 7 -15.24 -58.96 18.41
N ALA A 8 -14.73 -58.22 19.39
CA ALA A 8 -15.50 -57.62 20.47
C ALA A 8 -16.25 -56.38 19.94
N ALA A 9 -17.53 -56.28 20.26
CA ALA A 9 -18.35 -55.10 20.06
C ALA A 9 -17.96 -54.05 21.12
N LEU A 10 -17.51 -52.87 20.68
CA LEU A 10 -17.33 -51.70 21.52
C LEU A 10 -18.13 -50.54 20.91
N SER A 11 -19.01 -50.03 21.76
CA SER A 11 -20.10 -49.12 21.53
C SER A 11 -19.62 -47.75 21.04
N ALA A 12 -20.28 -47.24 20.00
CA ALA A 12 -20.13 -45.88 19.52
C ALA A 12 -20.69 -44.88 20.56
N GLY A 13 -19.81 -44.14 21.22
CA GLY A 13 -20.16 -42.95 22.00
C GLY A 13 -19.94 -41.70 21.14
N THR A 14 -21.02 -41.11 20.63
CA THR A 14 -21.00 -39.83 19.93
C THR A 14 -20.90 -38.68 20.93
N VAL A 15 -19.70 -38.14 21.13
CA VAL A 15 -19.52 -36.86 21.83
C VAL A 15 -19.79 -35.73 20.84
N ALA A 16 -21.01 -35.20 20.87
CA ALA A 16 -21.35 -33.98 20.15
C ALA A 16 -20.70 -32.78 20.85
N ALA A 17 -19.54 -32.35 20.35
CA ALA A 17 -18.91 -31.10 20.74
C ALA A 17 -19.71 -29.93 20.15
N ALA A 18 -20.55 -29.30 20.97
CA ALA A 18 -21.19 -28.04 20.64
C ALA A 18 -20.13 -26.92 20.62
N LEU A 19 -19.59 -26.63 19.43
CA LEU A 19 -18.82 -25.42 19.18
C LEU A 19 -19.77 -24.21 19.24
N ILE A 20 -19.78 -23.55 20.39
CA ILE A 20 -20.37 -22.22 20.55
C ILE A 20 -19.55 -21.27 19.66
N ALA A 21 -20.04 -21.04 18.45
CA ALA A 21 -19.51 -20.02 17.56
C ALA A 21 -19.76 -18.65 18.22
N LEU A 22 -18.73 -18.08 18.85
CA LEU A 22 -18.76 -16.66 19.18
C LEU A 22 -18.98 -15.89 17.88
N PRO A 23 -19.94 -14.93 17.82
CA PRO A 23 -20.02 -14.05 16.69
C PRO A 23 -18.70 -13.29 16.63
N ALA A 24 -17.93 -13.55 15.58
CA ALA A 24 -16.80 -12.72 15.23
C ALA A 24 -17.34 -11.30 15.10
N GLN A 25 -17.12 -10.49 16.14
CA GLN A 25 -17.37 -9.07 16.09
C GLN A 25 -16.55 -8.58 14.90
N ALA A 26 -17.25 -8.31 13.79
CA ALA A 26 -16.71 -7.56 12.69
C ALA A 26 -16.44 -6.16 13.26
N GLU A 27 -15.28 -6.01 13.92
CA GLU A 27 -14.67 -4.70 14.11
C GLU A 27 -14.82 -4.02 12.75
N THR A 28 -15.55 -2.91 12.73
CA THR A 28 -15.61 -1.99 11.61
C THR A 28 -14.18 -1.56 11.32
N ARG A 29 -13.48 -2.38 10.52
CA ARG A 29 -12.12 -2.13 10.06
C ARG A 29 -12.20 -0.77 9.37
N PRO A 30 -11.31 0.19 9.72
CA PRO A 30 -11.26 1.46 9.02
C PRO A 30 -11.29 1.17 7.52
N SER A 31 -12.32 1.69 6.83
CA SER A 31 -12.49 1.37 5.41
C SER A 31 -11.24 1.87 4.69
N CYS A 32 -10.48 0.90 4.21
CA CYS A 32 -9.31 1.15 3.42
C CYS A 32 -9.76 1.95 2.19
N PRO A 33 -9.15 3.11 1.88
CA PRO A 33 -9.49 3.86 0.67
C PRO A 33 -8.98 3.08 -0.53
N ALA A 34 -9.78 2.10 -0.94
CA ALA A 34 -9.51 1.24 -2.07
C ALA A 34 -9.95 1.95 -3.36
N PRO A 35 -9.19 1.80 -4.46
CA PRO A 35 -9.70 2.15 -5.78
C PRO A 35 -11.03 1.45 -6.04
N PRO A 36 -11.95 2.05 -6.81
CA PRO A 36 -13.16 1.38 -7.26
C PRO A 36 -12.82 0.05 -7.95
N LYS A 37 -13.59 -1.03 -7.68
CA LYS A 37 -13.34 -2.37 -8.22
C LYS A 37 -13.12 -2.40 -9.73
N ALA A 38 -13.86 -1.60 -10.49
CA ALA A 38 -13.73 -1.49 -11.94
C ALA A 38 -12.39 -0.86 -12.38
N ALA A 39 -11.88 0.13 -11.64
CA ALA A 39 -10.58 0.74 -11.92
C ALA A 39 -9.45 -0.26 -11.63
N LEU A 40 -9.57 -1.01 -10.53
CA LEU A 40 -8.62 -2.07 -10.20
C LEU A 40 -8.65 -3.20 -11.25
N ALA A 41 -9.84 -3.63 -11.66
CA ALA A 41 -9.99 -4.66 -12.70
C ALA A 41 -9.43 -4.21 -14.05
N LYS A 42 -9.61 -2.93 -14.43
CA LYS A 42 -8.99 -2.35 -15.62
C LYS A 42 -7.46 -2.36 -15.51
N ALA A 43 -6.92 -1.85 -14.41
CA ALA A 43 -5.46 -1.78 -14.20
C ALA A 43 -4.79 -3.16 -14.15
N LEU A 44 -5.48 -4.18 -13.60
CA LEU A 44 -4.97 -5.56 -13.58
C LEU A 44 -5.08 -6.27 -14.94
N ARG A 45 -5.97 -5.82 -15.83
CA ARG A 45 -6.17 -6.40 -17.18
C ARG A 45 -5.35 -5.69 -18.25
N ALA A 46 -5.04 -4.41 -18.06
CA ALA A 46 -4.17 -3.66 -18.94
C ALA A 46 -2.73 -4.14 -18.73
N ALA A 47 -2.20 -4.86 -19.72
CA ALA A 47 -0.77 -5.21 -19.76
C ALA A 47 0.13 -3.99 -19.98
N GLU A 48 -0.46 -2.85 -20.39
CA GLU A 48 0.21 -1.58 -20.57
C GLU A 48 -0.13 -0.59 -19.44
N PRO A 49 0.82 0.26 -19.02
CA PRO A 49 0.52 1.41 -18.17
C PRO A 49 -0.66 2.19 -18.75
N ASP A 50 -1.61 2.61 -17.91
CA ASP A 50 -2.61 3.58 -18.35
C ASP A 50 -1.81 4.80 -18.86
N ARG A 51 -2.06 5.26 -20.08
CA ARG A 51 -1.59 6.58 -20.51
C ARG A 51 -2.63 7.58 -20.02
N PRO A 52 -2.54 8.12 -18.78
CA PRO A 52 -3.41 9.21 -18.42
C PRO A 52 -3.13 10.36 -19.39
N ALA A 53 -4.16 11.11 -19.76
CA ALA A 53 -3.94 12.40 -20.38
C ALA A 53 -2.94 13.19 -19.51
N ASN A 54 -1.86 13.67 -20.15
CA ASN A 54 -0.74 14.41 -19.56
C ASN A 54 -1.03 14.99 -18.16
N GLY A 55 -0.36 14.48 -17.12
CA GLY A 55 -0.45 15.06 -15.77
C GLY A 55 -1.80 14.95 -15.06
N ALA A 56 -2.55 13.87 -15.26
CA ALA A 56 -3.77 13.64 -14.47
C ALA A 56 -3.49 13.62 -12.95
N THR A 57 -3.87 14.71 -12.28
CA THR A 57 -3.79 14.93 -10.82
C THR A 57 -4.64 13.97 -9.97
N ALA A 58 -5.42 13.10 -10.61
CA ALA A 58 -6.31 12.17 -9.92
C ALA A 58 -6.24 10.81 -10.60
N ILE A 59 -5.92 9.80 -9.80
CA ILE A 59 -6.16 8.41 -10.15
C ILE A 59 -7.18 7.87 -9.14
N LYS A 60 -8.22 7.16 -9.58
CA LYS A 60 -9.38 6.83 -8.73
C LYS A 60 -8.93 6.16 -7.42
N GLY A 61 -9.16 6.82 -6.28
CA GLY A 61 -8.73 6.39 -4.94
C GLY A 61 -7.67 7.30 -4.29
N VAL A 62 -6.93 8.08 -5.08
CA VAL A 62 -5.97 9.10 -4.59
C VAL A 62 -6.02 10.34 -5.48
N ARG A 63 -6.23 11.51 -4.87
CA ARG A 63 -6.08 12.80 -5.56
C ARG A 63 -4.79 13.48 -5.13
N VAL A 64 -3.93 13.81 -6.08
CA VAL A 64 -2.70 14.57 -5.90
C VAL A 64 -2.92 15.97 -6.50
N GLY A 65 -3.36 16.93 -5.67
CA GLY A 65 -3.71 18.27 -6.15
C GLY A 65 -2.54 19.06 -6.77
N HIS A 66 -1.30 18.71 -6.44
CA HIS A 66 -0.07 19.27 -7.01
C HIS A 66 0.73 18.16 -7.67
N LEU A 67 0.66 18.09 -8.99
CA LEU A 67 1.47 17.21 -9.82
C LEU A 67 2.27 18.08 -10.80
N PRO A 68 3.62 18.13 -10.70
CA PRO A 68 4.44 18.87 -11.65
C PRO A 68 4.12 18.48 -13.11
N LYS A 69 4.28 19.41 -14.05
CA LYS A 69 4.12 19.10 -15.48
C LYS A 69 5.18 18.09 -15.94
N GLY A 70 4.86 17.36 -17.00
CA GLY A 70 5.81 16.48 -17.71
C GLY A 70 5.56 14.98 -17.53
N PHE A 71 4.64 14.55 -16.67
CA PHE A 71 4.22 13.14 -16.62
C PHE A 71 3.34 12.80 -17.81
N VAL A 72 3.67 11.69 -18.47
CA VAL A 72 2.97 11.16 -19.64
C VAL A 72 2.38 9.76 -19.40
N HIS A 73 2.82 9.09 -18.33
CA HIS A 73 2.36 7.74 -17.95
C HIS A 73 1.72 7.72 -16.57
N GLY A 74 0.85 6.74 -16.34
CA GLY A 74 0.16 6.51 -15.09
C GLY A 74 -0.11 5.03 -14.85
N ALA A 75 -0.01 4.56 -13.62
CA ALA A 75 -0.33 3.17 -13.31
C ALA A 75 -0.99 3.04 -11.95
N VAL A 76 -1.87 2.04 -11.84
CA VAL A 76 -2.44 1.59 -10.57
C VAL A 76 -2.02 0.15 -10.34
N THR A 77 -1.53 -0.16 -9.15
CA THR A 77 -1.27 -1.52 -8.72
C THR A 77 -2.03 -1.83 -7.45
N ALA A 78 -2.37 -3.09 -7.24
CA ALA A 78 -2.80 -3.55 -5.93
C ALA A 78 -2.09 -4.85 -5.56
N SER A 79 -1.69 -4.95 -4.30
CA SER A 79 -1.06 -6.16 -3.77
C SER A 79 -1.62 -6.47 -2.38
N LYS A 80 -1.53 -7.75 -2.00
CA LYS A 80 -1.80 -8.21 -0.66
C LYS A 80 -0.67 -9.11 -0.21
N HIS A 81 -0.05 -8.80 0.91
CA HIS A 81 1.01 -9.60 1.50
C HIS A 81 1.10 -9.29 3.00
N HIS A 82 1.67 -10.17 3.81
CA HIS A 82 1.94 -9.92 5.24
C HIS A 82 0.78 -9.30 6.05
N GLY A 83 -0.47 -9.63 5.71
CA GLY A 83 -1.68 -9.09 6.36
C GLY A 83 -1.97 -7.61 6.05
N LEU A 84 -1.33 -7.03 5.03
CA LEU A 84 -1.60 -5.69 4.53
C LEU A 84 -2.17 -5.74 3.10
N THR A 85 -2.83 -4.66 2.70
CA THR A 85 -3.25 -4.41 1.31
C THR A 85 -2.61 -3.11 0.86
N GLU A 86 -1.92 -3.12 -0.28
CA GLU A 86 -1.31 -1.92 -0.85
C GLU A 86 -2.01 -1.55 -2.14
N TYR A 87 -2.20 -0.24 -2.36
CA TYR A 87 -2.60 0.34 -3.62
C TYR A 87 -1.55 1.35 -4.05
N GLY A 88 -0.87 1.07 -5.16
CA GLY A 88 0.15 1.93 -5.73
C GLY A 88 -0.42 2.79 -6.86
N TYR A 89 -0.01 4.05 -6.90
CA TYR A 89 -0.40 5.04 -7.90
C TYR A 89 0.87 5.70 -8.42
N ARG A 90 1.29 5.35 -9.64
CA ARG A 90 2.54 5.81 -10.24
C ARG A 90 2.26 6.81 -11.35
N TRP A 91 3.08 7.84 -11.45
CA TRP A 91 3.18 8.73 -12.60
C TRP A 91 4.64 8.78 -13.04
N SER A 92 4.89 8.70 -14.35
CA SER A 92 6.24 8.83 -14.89
C SER A 92 6.27 9.62 -16.21
N ASP A 93 7.45 10.15 -16.57
CA ASP A 93 7.72 10.65 -17.93
C ASP A 93 8.39 9.56 -18.80
N ASP A 94 8.70 9.89 -20.06
CA ASP A 94 9.31 8.97 -21.03
C ASP A 94 10.82 8.75 -20.83
N ARG A 95 11.44 9.42 -19.86
CA ARG A 95 12.88 9.29 -19.62
C ARG A 95 13.18 7.96 -18.94
N ASP A 96 14.40 7.49 -19.14
CA ASP A 96 14.93 6.30 -18.47
C ASP A 96 15.20 6.57 -16.99
N ASP A 97 15.07 5.55 -16.14
CA ASP A 97 15.37 5.62 -14.70
C ASP A 97 16.81 6.05 -14.39
N VAL A 98 17.76 5.88 -15.33
CA VAL A 98 19.14 6.38 -15.19
C VAL A 98 19.28 7.89 -15.42
N ASP A 99 18.30 8.54 -16.05
CA ASP A 99 18.30 9.99 -16.26
C ASP A 99 17.97 10.70 -14.94
N ARG A 100 18.85 11.59 -14.48
CA ARG A 100 18.61 12.39 -13.26
C ARG A 100 17.41 13.33 -13.39
N ALA A 101 17.05 13.71 -14.62
CA ALA A 101 15.87 14.49 -14.93
C ALA A 101 14.61 13.63 -15.09
N HIS A 102 14.71 12.30 -14.96
CA HIS A 102 13.56 11.40 -14.95
C HIS A 102 12.58 11.80 -13.85
N ARG A 103 11.31 11.92 -14.24
CA ARG A 103 10.23 12.29 -13.33
C ARG A 103 9.43 11.04 -13.05
N SER A 104 9.52 10.57 -11.81
CA SER A 104 8.70 9.47 -11.30
C SER A 104 8.15 9.85 -9.93
N LEU A 105 6.85 9.69 -9.79
CA LEU A 105 6.12 9.85 -8.53
C LEU A 105 5.41 8.54 -8.25
N TRP A 106 5.64 7.95 -7.08
CA TRP A 106 4.86 6.81 -6.61
C TRP A 106 4.18 7.11 -5.29
N VAL A 107 2.86 7.16 -5.29
CA VAL A 107 2.05 7.27 -4.07
C VAL A 107 1.48 5.90 -3.76
N ARG A 108 1.68 5.40 -2.54
CA ARG A 108 1.09 4.14 -2.07
C ARG A 108 0.19 4.38 -0.88
N VAL A 109 -1.00 3.80 -0.94
CA VAL A 109 -1.93 3.70 0.18
C VAL A 109 -1.84 2.28 0.72
N VAL A 110 -1.45 2.15 1.98
CA VAL A 110 -1.24 0.86 2.64
C VAL A 110 -2.25 0.72 3.76
N CYS A 111 -3.06 -0.31 3.67
CA CYS A 111 -4.07 -0.62 4.65
C CYS A 111 -3.56 -1.73 5.56
N TRP A 112 -3.29 -1.33 6.79
CA TRP A 112 -2.71 -2.17 7.82
C TRP A 112 -3.39 -1.86 9.15
N PRO A 113 -4.24 -2.76 9.69
CA PRO A 113 -5.05 -2.49 10.89
C PRO A 113 -4.23 -2.07 12.12
N LYS A 114 -2.96 -2.49 12.19
CA LYS A 114 -2.03 -2.15 13.27
C LYS A 114 -1.41 -0.75 13.13
N ALA A 115 -1.69 -0.01 12.07
CA ALA A 115 -1.22 1.36 11.89
C ALA A 115 -2.02 2.35 12.74
N GLY A 116 -1.37 3.06 13.65
CA GLY A 116 -1.98 4.09 14.49
C GLY A 116 -1.06 5.27 14.82
N SER A 117 0.25 5.15 14.55
CA SER A 117 1.24 6.18 14.84
C SER A 117 2.46 6.10 13.93
N GLY A 118 3.24 7.18 13.87
CA GLY A 118 4.51 7.21 13.12
C GLY A 118 5.55 6.19 13.60
N THR A 119 5.45 5.70 14.85
CA THR A 119 6.32 4.62 15.33
C THR A 119 5.98 3.29 14.66
N GLN A 120 4.70 3.01 14.41
CA GLN A 120 4.27 1.81 13.69
C GLN A 120 4.64 1.85 12.21
N LEU A 121 4.76 3.04 11.61
CA LEU A 121 5.30 3.18 10.24
C LEU A 121 6.73 2.64 10.11
N LYS A 122 7.50 2.52 11.19
CA LYS A 122 8.83 1.89 11.14
C LYS A 122 8.77 0.36 11.16
N LYS A 123 7.63 -0.19 11.57
CA LYS A 123 7.38 -1.63 11.79
C LYS A 123 6.48 -2.24 10.70
N VAL A 124 5.98 -1.45 9.76
CA VAL A 124 5.12 -1.95 8.69
C VAL A 124 5.93 -2.89 7.78
N PRO A 125 5.43 -4.11 7.47
CA PRO A 125 6.16 -5.08 6.66
C PRO A 125 6.02 -4.79 5.15
N LEU A 126 6.36 -3.56 4.74
CA LEU A 126 6.40 -3.19 3.32
C LEU A 126 7.53 -3.96 2.62
N VAL A 127 7.32 -4.41 1.39
CA VAL A 127 8.41 -5.03 0.62
C VAL A 127 9.45 -3.96 0.25
N GLU A 128 8.98 -2.78 -0.19
CA GLU A 128 9.82 -1.67 -0.68
C GLU A 128 9.59 -0.37 0.10
N GLY A 129 10.61 0.48 0.21
CA GLY A 129 10.48 1.81 0.83
C GLY A 129 10.19 1.76 2.34
N ARG A 130 10.85 0.85 3.07
CA ARG A 130 10.70 0.71 4.53
C ARG A 130 11.31 1.90 5.29
N PHE A 131 10.76 2.21 6.46
CA PHE A 131 11.30 3.23 7.37
C PHE A 131 12.03 2.58 8.56
N THR A 132 13.06 1.78 8.30
CA THR A 132 13.72 0.90 9.29
C THR A 132 14.75 1.57 10.21
N SER A 133 15.33 2.71 9.83
CA SER A 133 16.35 3.41 10.65
C SER A 133 16.21 4.93 10.57
N GLY A 134 16.74 5.61 11.59
CA GLY A 134 16.31 6.92 12.07
C GLY A 134 16.30 8.09 11.07
N LYS A 135 15.19 8.84 11.09
CA LYS A 135 15.15 10.32 11.04
C LYS A 135 14.03 10.82 11.96
N LYS A 136 14.18 12.06 12.47
CA LYS A 136 13.11 12.81 13.14
C LYS A 136 11.99 13.03 12.13
N GLY A 137 10.75 12.72 12.52
CA GLY A 137 9.59 13.10 11.72
C GLY A 137 9.52 14.62 11.60
N MET A 138 9.13 15.12 10.44
CA MET A 138 8.84 16.54 10.24
C MET A 138 7.34 16.75 10.13
N LYS A 139 6.89 17.94 10.54
CA LYS A 139 5.50 18.35 10.37
C LYS A 139 5.35 18.98 8.97
N ILE A 140 4.48 18.41 8.14
CA ILE A 140 4.11 18.94 6.83
C ILE A 140 2.60 19.21 6.86
N GLY A 141 2.21 20.48 6.95
CA GLY A 141 0.82 20.83 7.25
C GLY A 141 0.38 20.22 8.59
N GLN A 142 -0.68 19.42 8.60
CA GLN A 142 -1.13 18.69 9.80
C GLN A 142 -0.53 17.28 9.93
N ARG A 143 0.28 16.84 8.95
CA ARG A 143 0.83 15.48 8.89
C ARG A 143 2.17 15.39 9.62
N ARG A 144 2.37 14.32 10.38
CA ARG A 144 3.68 13.93 10.92
C ARG A 144 4.32 12.92 9.97
N VAL A 145 5.30 13.39 9.20
CA VAL A 145 5.87 12.65 8.07
C VAL A 145 7.29 12.20 8.38
N LEU A 146 7.58 10.93 8.16
CA LEU A 146 8.95 10.42 8.10
C LEU A 146 9.47 10.60 6.68
N VAL A 147 10.65 11.20 6.54
CA VAL A 147 11.29 11.41 5.23
C VAL A 147 12.67 10.74 5.24
N ARG A 148 13.05 10.10 4.14
CA ARG A 148 14.39 9.52 3.94
C ARG A 148 14.83 9.61 2.48
N ARG A 149 16.12 9.37 2.24
CA ARG A 149 16.62 9.15 0.87
C ARG A 149 16.11 7.80 0.37
N SER A 150 15.89 7.69 -0.94
CA SER A 150 15.61 6.40 -1.57
C SER A 150 16.78 5.44 -1.40
N ASP A 151 16.48 4.14 -1.21
CA ASP A 151 17.45 3.04 -1.29
C ASP A 151 17.63 2.50 -2.70
N GLY A 152 16.96 3.09 -3.70
CA GLY A 152 17.10 2.70 -5.10
C GLY A 152 16.11 1.63 -5.56
N ALA A 153 15.34 1.01 -4.65
CA ALA A 153 14.34 0.01 -5.03
C ALA A 153 13.28 0.56 -5.99
N LEU A 154 13.02 1.87 -5.95
CA LEU A 154 12.11 2.57 -6.87
C LEU A 154 12.83 3.72 -7.59
N GLY A 155 14.13 3.58 -7.79
CA GLY A 155 14.99 4.62 -8.34
C GLY A 155 15.48 5.62 -7.29
N THR A 156 16.34 6.55 -7.73
CA THR A 156 16.91 7.60 -6.88
C THR A 156 15.84 8.62 -6.48
N GLY A 157 16.06 9.35 -5.39
CA GLY A 157 15.11 10.38 -4.91
C GLY A 157 14.84 10.33 -3.41
N ARG A 158 13.62 10.67 -3.02
CA ARG A 158 13.19 10.73 -1.61
C ARG A 158 11.91 9.99 -1.35
N TYR A 159 11.87 9.26 -0.23
CA TYR A 159 10.64 8.74 0.34
C TYR A 159 10.11 9.63 1.44
N ALA A 160 8.80 9.74 1.49
CA ALA A 160 8.04 10.23 2.61
C ALA A 160 6.98 9.20 3.00
N GLY A 161 6.62 9.14 4.28
CA GLY A 161 5.54 8.29 4.73
C GLY A 161 4.92 8.78 6.03
N TRP A 162 3.63 8.54 6.21
CA TRP A 162 2.91 8.89 7.42
C TRP A 162 1.69 7.98 7.60
N VAL A 163 1.14 7.98 8.82
CA VAL A 163 -0.16 7.40 9.10
C VAL A 163 -1.19 8.50 8.84
N GLU A 164 -2.04 8.36 7.83
CA GLU A 164 -3.07 9.35 7.50
C GLU A 164 -4.22 9.28 8.52
N ARG A 165 -4.63 8.06 8.86
CA ARG A 165 -5.60 7.74 9.91
C ARG A 165 -5.35 6.32 10.42
N ARG A 166 -5.98 5.93 11.53
CA ARG A 166 -5.87 4.56 12.03
C ARG A 166 -6.19 3.56 10.92
N GLY A 167 -5.32 2.58 10.73
CA GLY A 167 -5.42 1.56 9.69
C GLY A 167 -4.88 1.95 8.32
N VAL A 168 -4.54 3.22 8.06
CA VAL A 168 -4.17 3.72 6.73
C VAL A 168 -2.84 4.49 6.78
N ILE A 169 -1.88 3.96 6.04
CA ILE A 169 -0.56 4.56 5.81
C ILE A 169 -0.53 5.10 4.40
N VAL A 170 0.13 6.24 4.21
CA VAL A 170 0.51 6.74 2.89
C VAL A 170 2.02 6.78 2.82
N THR A 171 2.59 6.31 1.71
CA THR A 171 3.98 6.54 1.36
C THR A 171 4.07 7.20 0.00
N VAL A 172 5.08 8.04 -0.19
CA VAL A 172 5.33 8.77 -1.42
C VAL A 172 6.80 8.61 -1.74
N HIS A 173 7.12 8.19 -2.95
CA HIS A 173 8.45 8.32 -3.55
C HIS A 173 8.39 9.40 -4.61
N ALA A 174 9.35 10.32 -4.56
CA ALA A 174 9.56 11.33 -5.59
C ALA A 174 10.99 11.19 -6.10
N SER A 175 11.15 11.01 -7.42
CA SER A 175 12.45 10.91 -8.07
C SER A 175 13.26 12.20 -7.92
N GLU A 176 14.57 12.14 -8.21
CA GLU A 176 15.44 13.33 -8.13
C GLU A 176 14.93 14.52 -8.94
N GLY A 177 14.35 14.28 -10.12
CA GLY A 177 13.79 15.32 -11.00
C GLY A 177 12.59 16.09 -10.42
N ILE A 178 11.97 15.60 -9.34
CA ILE A 178 10.80 16.24 -8.70
C ILE A 178 10.90 16.33 -7.17
N GLN A 179 12.00 15.92 -6.55
CA GLN A 179 12.11 15.84 -5.09
C GLN A 179 11.96 17.20 -4.37
N THR A 180 12.27 18.31 -5.05
CA THR A 180 12.10 19.67 -4.52
C THR A 180 10.62 20.04 -4.34
N GLU A 181 9.73 19.38 -5.07
CA GLU A 181 8.28 19.57 -5.02
C GLU A 181 7.59 18.63 -4.00
N LEU A 182 8.35 17.72 -3.36
CA LEU A 182 7.81 16.67 -2.49
C LEU A 182 6.90 17.21 -1.38
N ILE A 183 7.24 18.35 -0.77
CA ILE A 183 6.41 18.96 0.29
C ILE A 183 5.04 19.38 -0.25
N LYS A 184 5.00 20.05 -1.41
CA LYS A 184 3.74 20.48 -2.05
C LYS A 184 2.91 19.28 -2.48
N ILE A 185 3.56 18.25 -3.04
CA ILE A 185 2.91 16.98 -3.40
C ILE A 185 2.23 16.38 -2.16
N ILE A 186 2.98 16.19 -1.06
CA ILE A 186 2.46 15.62 0.19
C ILE A 186 1.28 16.43 0.72
N GLN A 187 1.36 17.76 0.75
CA GLN A 187 0.26 18.61 1.23
C GLN A 187 -1.00 18.49 0.36
N SER A 188 -0.82 18.26 -0.94
CA SER A 188 -1.91 18.19 -1.91
C SER A 188 -2.65 16.84 -1.95
N ILE A 189 -2.07 15.79 -1.36
CA ILE A 189 -2.66 14.45 -1.37
C ILE A 189 -3.93 14.41 -0.52
N LYS A 190 -5.01 13.89 -1.12
CA LYS A 190 -6.29 13.59 -0.48
C LYS A 190 -6.69 12.14 -0.78
N LEU A 191 -7.14 11.43 0.26
CA LEU A 191 -7.68 10.08 0.20
C LEU A 191 -9.19 10.07 0.38
#